data_AF-F0IGP3-F1
#
_entry.id   AF-F0IGP3-F1
#
_cell.length_a   1.000
_cell.length_b   1.000
_cell.length_c   1.000
_cell.angle_alpha   90.00
_cell.angle_beta   90.00
_cell.angle_gamma   90.00
#
_symmetry.space_group_name_H-M   'P 1'
#
loop_
_entity.id
_entity.type
_entity.pdbx_description
1 polymer ?
#
loop_
_entity_poly.entity_id
_entity_poly.type
_entity_poly.pdbx_seq_one_letter_code
_entity_poly.pdbx_strand_id
1 'polypeptide(L)'
;MSVIAKLYFDGGERTLSSYWFEMKRGGGFGNQVPTFPNKMTFKLEFDLEKGDEFFTRWMVKQESQRVEIVLYDIRWKRVVERFELIYCTPLKFETLFDHQRGSKNLLVIDALTMITNEVYYTDMRFGAYLTGEIERPKKKKEDTTPKIIDYYLTDKHQNIFKDNLKSHIGEKIWININSENLIG
;
A
#
# COMPACT_ATOMS: atom_id res chain seq x y z
N MET A 1 -8.75 12.53 19.49
CA MET A 1 -8.94 11.34 18.64
C MET A 1 -7.55 10.78 18.38
N SER A 2 -7.29 9.48 18.61
CA SER A 2 -5.95 8.92 18.38
C SER A 2 -5.92 8.35 16.97
N VAL A 3 -5.15 8.99 16.09
CA VAL A 3 -5.05 8.65 14.66
C VAL A 3 -3.62 8.24 14.37
N ILE A 4 -3.44 7.15 13.62
CA ILE A 4 -2.14 6.75 13.06
C ILE A 4 -2.18 7.05 11.58
N ALA A 5 -1.18 7.77 11.09
CA ALA A 5 -0.95 7.93 9.66
C ALA A 5 0.09 6.91 9.19
N LYS A 6 -0.17 6.25 8.06
CA LYS A 6 0.76 5.32 7.42
C LYS A 6 1.00 5.74 5.98
N LEU A 7 2.25 5.62 5.54
CA LEU A 7 2.66 5.71 4.14
C LEU A 7 2.82 4.29 3.59
N TYR A 8 2.22 4.02 2.44
CA TYR A 8 2.40 2.81 1.64
C TYR A 8 3.10 3.16 0.34
N PHE A 9 4.10 2.39 -0.03
CA PHE A 9 4.90 2.56 -1.25
C PHE A 9 5.33 1.19 -1.79
N ASP A 10 5.88 1.18 -3.01
CA ASP A 10 6.39 -0.05 -3.60
C ASP A 10 7.58 -0.58 -2.77
N GLY A 11 7.35 -1.64 -2.00
CA GLY A 11 8.35 -2.23 -1.11
C GLY A 11 8.08 -2.09 0.39
N GLY A 12 7.00 -1.44 0.83
CA GLY A 12 6.61 -1.50 2.24
C GLY A 12 5.63 -0.45 2.75
N GLU A 13 5.61 -0.33 4.08
CA GLU A 13 4.87 0.71 4.80
C GLU A 13 5.77 1.44 5.82
N ARG A 14 5.42 2.69 6.13
CA ARG A 14 6.01 3.47 7.24
C ARG A 14 4.92 4.09 8.09
N THR A 15 5.13 4.07 9.40
CA THR A 15 4.28 4.85 10.31
C THR A 15 4.76 6.29 10.32
N LEU A 16 3.89 7.21 9.90
CA LEU A 16 4.20 8.62 9.86
C LEU A 16 4.05 9.23 11.24
N SER A 17 5.12 9.86 11.70
CA SER A 17 5.10 10.67 12.92
C SER A 17 4.54 12.07 12.67
N SER A 18 4.72 12.58 11.45
CA SER A 18 4.06 13.79 10.97
C SER A 18 3.92 13.75 9.44
N TYR A 19 2.94 14.47 8.93
CA TYR A 19 2.86 14.75 7.50
C TYR A 19 2.24 16.13 7.28
N TRP A 20 2.65 16.76 6.19
CA TRP A 20 2.14 18.06 5.78
C TRP A 20 1.98 18.08 4.26
N PHE A 21 0.89 18.70 3.81
CA PHE A 21 0.54 18.83 2.42
C PHE A 21 0.40 20.30 2.07
N GLU A 22 0.96 20.69 0.94
CA GLU A 22 0.79 22.01 0.35
C GLU A 22 0.46 21.91 -1.12
N MET A 23 -0.55 22.65 -1.52
CA MET A 23 -0.93 22.84 -2.90
C MET A 23 -0.74 24.30 -3.28
N LYS A 24 0.15 24.57 -4.23
CA LYS A 24 0.37 25.92 -4.75
C LYS A 24 -0.34 26.09 -6.08
N ARG A 25 -0.89 27.30 -6.26
CA ARG A 25 -1.27 27.82 -7.56
C ARG A 25 -0.08 28.61 -8.10
N GLY A 26 0.16 28.56 -9.41
CA GLY A 26 1.23 29.33 -10.03
C GLY A 26 1.04 30.84 -9.87
N GLY A 27 2.00 31.63 -10.30
CA GLY A 27 1.68 33.03 -10.66
C GLY A 27 0.96 33.02 -12.00
N GLY A 28 -0.17 33.71 -12.12
CA GLY A 28 -0.70 34.01 -13.45
C GLY A 28 0.22 34.99 -14.17
N PHE A 29 0.16 35.04 -15.50
CA PHE A 29 0.71 36.18 -16.22
C PHE A 29 -0.20 37.40 -15.95
N GLY A 30 0.32 38.44 -15.29
CA GLY A 30 -0.44 39.63 -14.88
C GLY A 30 -1.31 39.41 -13.61
N ASN A 31 -2.34 40.24 -13.42
CA ASN A 31 -3.27 40.18 -12.26
C ASN A 31 -4.24 38.98 -12.28
N GLN A 32 -4.01 37.96 -13.12
CA GLN A 32 -4.87 36.78 -13.15
C GLN A 32 -4.48 35.82 -12.02
N VAL A 33 -5.43 35.54 -11.12
CA VAL A 33 -5.30 34.43 -10.16
C VAL A 33 -5.43 33.14 -10.97
N PRO A 34 -4.42 32.26 -10.99
CA PRO A 34 -4.55 31.00 -11.71
C PRO A 34 -5.66 30.17 -11.09
N THR A 35 -6.47 29.57 -11.97
CA THR A 35 -7.63 28.77 -11.61
C THR A 35 -7.27 27.38 -11.09
N PHE A 36 -6.03 26.92 -11.33
CA PHE A 36 -5.62 25.53 -11.05
C PHE A 36 -4.30 25.43 -10.28
N PRO A 37 -4.16 24.39 -9.44
CA PRO A 37 -2.89 24.09 -8.78
C PRO A 37 -1.84 23.64 -9.79
N ASN A 38 -0.60 24.11 -9.61
CA ASN A 38 0.54 23.71 -10.44
C ASN A 38 1.63 22.98 -9.66
N LYS A 39 1.49 22.87 -8.33
CA LYS A 39 2.36 22.08 -7.48
C LYS A 39 1.60 21.46 -6.32
N MET A 40 1.80 20.17 -6.08
CA MET A 40 1.33 19.43 -4.91
C MET A 40 2.53 18.78 -4.24
N THR A 41 2.91 19.27 -3.07
CA THR A 41 4.08 18.81 -2.32
C THR A 41 3.65 18.21 -1.00
N PHE A 42 4.22 17.05 -0.67
CA PHE A 42 4.02 16.36 0.59
C PHE A 42 5.35 16.28 1.33
N LYS A 43 5.34 16.64 2.61
CA LYS A 43 6.46 16.47 3.54
C LYS A 43 6.05 15.43 4.57
N LEU A 44 6.83 14.36 4.67
CA LEU A 44 6.52 13.18 5.47
C LEU A 44 7.68 12.94 6.44
N GLU A 45 7.38 12.76 7.72
CA GLU A 45 8.37 12.40 8.74
C GLU A 45 8.05 11.07 9.38
N PHE A 46 9.03 10.18 9.45
CA PHE A 46 8.89 8.85 10.04
C PHE A 46 10.20 8.42 10.72
N ASP A 47 10.09 7.46 11.64
CA ASP A 47 11.25 6.93 12.34
C ASP A 47 12.10 6.06 11.40
N LEU A 48 13.37 5.87 11.75
CA LEU A 48 14.28 5.05 10.95
C LEU A 48 13.90 3.58 11.08
N GLU A 49 13.74 2.93 9.93
CA GLU A 49 13.34 1.53 9.86
C GLU A 49 14.13 0.78 8.78
N LYS A 50 14.24 -0.54 8.92
CA LYS A 50 14.82 -1.38 7.87
C LYS A 50 14.01 -1.22 6.58
N GLY A 51 14.67 -1.07 5.43
CA GLY A 51 14.02 -0.81 4.15
C GLY A 51 14.09 0.65 3.69
N ASP A 52 14.58 1.57 4.53
CA ASP A 52 14.72 2.99 4.17
C ASP A 52 15.68 3.24 3.00
N GLU A 53 16.54 2.27 2.67
CA GLU A 53 17.37 2.30 1.46
C GLU A 53 16.54 2.41 0.17
N PHE A 54 15.25 2.05 0.22
CA PHE A 54 14.30 2.32 -0.87
C PHE A 54 14.27 3.81 -1.21
N PHE A 55 14.11 4.69 -0.22
CA PHE A 55 13.98 6.13 -0.45
C PHE A 55 15.27 6.73 -1.00
N THR A 56 16.43 6.28 -0.52
CA THR A 56 17.73 6.66 -1.07
C THR A 56 17.87 6.23 -2.54
N ARG A 57 17.48 5.00 -2.88
CA ARG A 57 17.48 4.55 -4.29
C ARG A 57 16.49 5.34 -5.14
N TRP A 58 15.32 5.64 -4.60
CA TRP A 58 14.30 6.42 -5.28
C TRP A 58 14.79 7.84 -5.60
N MET A 59 15.49 8.49 -4.67
CA MET A 59 16.15 9.79 -4.90
C MET A 59 17.16 9.75 -6.05
N VAL A 60 17.91 8.65 -6.22
CA VAL A 60 18.92 8.51 -7.29
C VAL A 60 18.25 8.23 -8.64
N LYS A 61 17.30 7.29 -8.67
CA LYS A 61 16.66 6.86 -9.91
C LYS A 61 15.64 7.87 -10.44
N GLN A 62 15.01 8.64 -9.55
CA GLN A 62 13.96 9.60 -9.89
C GLN A 62 12.78 8.97 -10.67
N GLU A 63 12.58 7.65 -10.53
CA GLU A 63 11.47 6.95 -11.15
C GLU A 63 10.14 7.40 -10.55
N SER A 64 9.12 7.55 -11.40
CA SER A 64 7.77 7.90 -10.96
C SER A 64 7.17 6.77 -10.13
N GLN A 65 6.69 7.08 -8.92
CA GLN A 65 6.07 6.10 -8.02
C GLN A 65 4.59 6.38 -7.78
N ARG A 66 3.88 5.36 -7.29
CA ARG A 66 2.53 5.50 -6.70
C ARG A 66 2.64 5.20 -5.22
N VAL A 67 2.13 6.11 -4.40
CA VAL A 67 2.16 5.96 -2.94
C VAL A 67 0.78 6.29 -2.36
N GLU A 68 0.51 5.79 -1.15
CA GLU A 68 -0.75 6.02 -0.47
C GLU A 68 -0.47 6.47 0.97
N ILE A 69 -1.16 7.52 1.41
CA ILE A 69 -1.15 7.96 2.82
C ILE A 69 -2.52 7.64 3.40
N VAL A 70 -2.55 6.85 4.47
CA VAL A 70 -3.80 6.40 5.09
C VAL A 70 -3.83 6.75 6.57
N LEU A 71 -4.90 7.41 6.99
CA LEU A 71 -5.16 7.75 8.38
C LEU A 71 -6.13 6.72 8.96
N TYR A 72 -5.71 6.06 10.03
CA TYR A 72 -6.50 5.08 10.76
C TYR A 72 -6.91 5.63 12.12
N ASP A 73 -8.19 5.52 12.46
CA ASP A 73 -8.65 5.71 13.83
C ASP A 73 -8.28 4.44 14.63
N ILE A 74 -7.45 4.60 15.67
CA ILE A 74 -6.98 3.47 16.48
C ILE A 74 -8.14 2.84 17.26
N ARG A 75 -9.09 3.65 17.74
CA ARG A 75 -10.20 3.17 18.59
C ARG A 75 -11.19 2.36 17.78
N TRP A 76 -11.52 2.84 16.59
CA TRP A 76 -12.55 2.24 15.73
C TRP A 76 -11.99 1.32 14.64
N LYS A 77 -10.65 1.18 14.56
CA LYS A 77 -9.93 0.35 13.58
C LYS A 77 -10.43 0.56 12.15
N ARG A 78 -10.70 1.81 11.78
CA ARG A 78 -11.23 2.18 10.46
C ARG A 78 -10.36 3.22 9.79
N VAL A 79 -10.38 3.22 8.46
CA VAL A 79 -9.82 4.31 7.66
C VAL A 79 -10.68 5.55 7.87
N VAL A 80 -10.03 6.65 8.25
CA VAL A 80 -10.63 7.98 8.37
C VAL A 80 -10.42 8.75 7.09
N GLU A 81 -9.21 8.66 6.55
CA GLU A 81 -8.83 9.38 5.34
C GLU A 81 -7.77 8.61 4.55
N ARG A 82 -7.84 8.71 3.23
CA ARG A 82 -6.91 8.10 2.29
C ARG A 82 -6.56 9.11 1.22
N PHE A 83 -5.25 9.29 1.02
CA PHE A 83 -4.69 10.03 -0.11
C PHE A 83 -3.92 9.06 -0.98
N GLU A 84 -4.39 8.84 -2.19
CA GLU A 84 -3.61 8.14 -3.19
C GLU A 84 -2.91 9.14 -4.10
N LEU A 85 -1.59 9.01 -4.17
CA LEU A 85 -0.71 9.92 -4.89
C LEU A 85 -0.11 9.17 -6.08
N ILE A 86 -0.28 9.73 -7.27
CA ILE A 86 0.17 9.12 -8.53
C ILE A 86 1.17 10.07 -9.20
N TYR A 87 2.14 9.46 -9.88
CA TYR A 87 3.28 10.14 -10.49
C TYR A 87 4.07 10.93 -9.46
N CYS A 88 4.44 10.25 -8.39
CA CYS A 88 5.22 10.83 -7.32
C CYS A 88 6.69 10.90 -7.70
N THR A 89 7.33 12.03 -7.42
CA THR A 89 8.75 12.26 -7.64
C THR A 89 9.39 12.72 -6.35
N PRO A 90 10.54 12.15 -5.94
CA PRO A 90 11.14 12.47 -4.66
C PRO A 90 12.03 13.71 -4.82
N LEU A 91 11.75 14.73 -4.01
CA LEU A 91 12.49 16.01 -4.02
C LEU A 91 13.61 16.03 -2.99
N LYS A 92 13.40 15.39 -1.84
CA LYS A 92 14.34 15.40 -0.73
C LYS A 92 14.17 14.16 0.12
N PHE A 93 15.27 13.54 0.52
CA PHE A 93 15.31 12.52 1.57
C PHE A 93 16.52 12.76 2.44
N GLU A 94 16.32 12.98 3.73
CA GLU A 94 17.41 13.18 4.69
C GLU A 94 17.04 12.64 6.08
N THR A 95 18.05 12.25 6.85
CA THR A 95 17.88 11.93 8.27
C THR A 95 18.14 13.19 9.09
N LEU A 96 17.11 13.66 9.79
CA LEU A 96 17.17 14.72 10.76
C LEU A 96 17.48 14.14 12.14
N PHE A 97 18.43 14.75 12.85
CA PHE A 97 18.74 14.37 14.23
C PHE A 97 18.33 15.50 15.19
N ASP A 98 17.50 15.16 16.16
CA ASP A 98 17.11 16.04 17.26
C ASP A 98 17.55 15.42 18.58
N HIS A 99 18.26 16.19 19.40
CA HIS A 99 18.83 15.70 20.67
C HIS A 99 17.78 15.18 21.67
N GLN A 100 16.52 15.61 21.57
CA GLN A 100 15.43 15.19 22.45
C GLN A 100 14.55 14.10 21.82
N ARG A 101 14.39 14.11 20.49
CA ARG A 101 13.44 13.24 19.77
C ARG A 101 14.11 12.10 19.02
N GLY A 102 15.44 12.05 18.99
CA GLY A 102 16.22 11.06 18.25
C GLY A 102 16.29 11.38 16.75
N SER A 103 16.71 10.39 15.97
CA SER A 103 16.78 10.49 14.51
C SER A 103 15.41 10.23 13.88
N LYS A 104 15.06 11.04 12.89
CA LYS A 104 13.89 10.84 12.02
C LYS A 104 14.27 11.03 10.56
N ASN A 105 13.57 10.36 9.67
CA ASN A 105 13.68 10.62 8.25
C ASN A 105 12.65 11.66 7.82
N LEU A 106 13.10 12.63 7.03
CA LEU A 106 12.26 13.55 6.29
C LEU A 106 12.27 13.12 4.82
N LEU A 107 11.08 12.87 4.27
CA LEU A 107 10.85 12.63 2.85
C LEU A 107 9.96 13.75 2.29
N VAL A 108 10.40 14.38 1.21
CA VAL A 108 9.62 15.37 0.47
C VAL A 108 9.35 14.83 -0.93
N ILE A 109 8.09 14.74 -1.31
CA ILE A 109 7.65 14.27 -2.63
C ILE A 109 6.72 15.28 -3.29
N ASP A 110 6.82 15.41 -4.60
CA ASP A 110 5.78 16.03 -5.41
C ASP A 110 4.91 14.93 -6.03
N ALA A 111 3.62 15.19 -6.21
CA ALA A 111 2.70 14.30 -6.92
C ALA A 111 1.98 15.07 -8.03
N LEU A 112 1.72 14.42 -9.17
CA LEU A 112 0.93 15.04 -10.24
C LEU A 112 -0.57 14.81 -10.08
N THR A 113 -0.95 13.71 -9.43
CA THR A 113 -2.35 13.36 -9.20
C THR A 113 -2.56 12.99 -7.74
N MET A 114 -3.63 13.50 -7.13
CA MET A 114 -4.10 13.12 -5.79
C MET A 114 -5.56 12.69 -5.85
N ILE A 115 -5.87 11.53 -5.27
CA ILE A 115 -7.22 11.04 -5.05
C ILE A 115 -7.48 10.97 -3.54
N THR A 116 -8.46 11.72 -3.04
CA THR A 116 -8.83 11.72 -1.62
C THR A 116 -10.15 10.99 -1.40
N ASN A 117 -10.14 9.98 -0.52
CA ASN A 117 -11.33 9.21 -0.11
C ASN A 117 -12.20 8.72 -1.27
N GLU A 118 -11.62 8.53 -2.46
CA GLU A 118 -12.34 8.07 -3.66
C GLU A 118 -13.41 9.05 -4.19
N VAL A 119 -13.44 10.30 -3.68
CA VAL A 119 -14.43 11.34 -4.00
C VAL A 119 -13.80 12.58 -4.65
N TYR A 120 -12.56 12.91 -4.28
CA TYR A 120 -11.89 14.11 -4.78
C TYR A 120 -10.71 13.72 -5.66
N TYR A 121 -10.65 14.30 -6.86
CA TYR A 121 -9.60 14.06 -7.84
C TYR A 121 -8.94 15.37 -8.27
N THR A 122 -7.64 15.47 -8.02
CA THR A 122 -6.82 16.58 -8.52
C THR A 122 -5.77 16.01 -9.46
N ASP A 123 -5.71 16.48 -10.71
CA ASP A 123 -4.66 16.10 -11.66
C ASP A 123 -4.08 17.33 -12.36
N MET A 124 -2.83 17.63 -12.00
CA MET A 124 -2.14 18.81 -12.51
C MET A 124 -1.75 18.67 -13.97
N ARG A 125 -1.70 17.47 -14.53
CA ARG A 125 -1.32 17.25 -15.94
C ARG A 125 -2.36 17.80 -16.90
N PHE A 126 -3.62 17.79 -16.47
CA PHE A 126 -4.76 18.27 -17.26
C PHE A 126 -5.27 19.63 -16.79
N GLY A 127 -4.62 20.23 -15.79
CA GLY A 127 -5.09 21.48 -15.18
C GLY A 127 -6.52 21.35 -14.66
N ALA A 128 -6.93 20.18 -14.16
CA ALA A 128 -8.30 19.89 -13.80
C ALA A 128 -8.42 19.46 -12.34
N TYR A 129 -9.38 20.07 -11.64
CA TYR A 129 -9.89 19.61 -10.36
C TYR A 129 -11.30 19.08 -10.60
N LEU A 130 -11.49 17.77 -10.47
CA LEU A 130 -12.81 17.14 -10.64
C LEU A 130 -13.24 16.55 -9.29
N THR A 131 -14.48 16.82 -8.92
CA THR A 131 -15.14 16.19 -7.78
C THR A 131 -16.08 15.12 -8.32
N GLY A 132 -15.93 13.88 -7.92
CA GLY A 132 -16.76 12.77 -8.38
C GLY A 132 -16.32 11.44 -7.77
N GLU A 133 -17.27 10.54 -7.56
CA GLU A 133 -16.97 9.17 -7.13
C GLU A 133 -16.24 8.44 -8.25
N ILE A 134 -15.01 8.00 -7.99
CA ILE A 134 -14.26 7.18 -8.96
C ILE A 134 -14.69 5.73 -8.76
N GLU A 135 -15.59 5.22 -9.61
CA GLU A 135 -15.88 3.78 -9.66
C GLU A 135 -14.63 3.01 -10.10
N ARG A 136 -13.98 2.35 -9.14
CA ARG A 136 -12.92 1.39 -9.48
C ARG A 136 -13.51 0.01 -9.77
N PRO A 137 -12.93 -0.74 -10.72
CA PRO A 137 -13.16 -2.17 -10.78
C PRO A 137 -12.73 -2.77 -9.44
N LYS A 138 -13.68 -3.35 -8.70
CA LYS A 138 -13.42 -4.00 -7.41
C LYS A 138 -12.23 -4.93 -7.57
N LYS A 139 -11.20 -4.78 -6.72
CA LYS A 139 -10.14 -5.81 -6.60
C LYS A 139 -10.86 -7.15 -6.53
N LYS A 140 -10.61 -8.04 -7.50
CA LYS A 140 -11.08 -9.42 -7.39
C LYS A 140 -10.60 -9.90 -6.03
N LYS A 141 -11.52 -10.25 -5.13
CA LYS A 141 -11.15 -10.95 -3.92
C LYS A 141 -10.28 -12.12 -4.37
N GLU A 142 -9.08 -12.22 -3.83
CA GLU A 142 -8.31 -13.45 -3.96
C GLU A 142 -9.23 -14.58 -3.48
N ASP A 143 -9.36 -15.61 -4.30
CA ASP A 143 -10.26 -16.71 -4.05
C ASP A 143 -9.67 -17.54 -2.89
N THR A 144 -10.02 -17.17 -1.66
CA THR A 144 -9.63 -17.88 -0.44
C THR A 144 -10.45 -19.15 -0.24
N THR A 145 -11.26 -19.57 -1.22
CA THR A 145 -12.02 -20.82 -1.11
C THR A 145 -11.03 -21.98 -1.10
N PRO A 146 -11.12 -22.89 -0.10
CA PRO A 146 -10.27 -24.07 -0.06
C PRO A 146 -10.43 -24.89 -1.33
N LYS A 147 -9.31 -25.23 -1.98
CA LYS A 147 -9.31 -26.07 -3.19
C LYS A 147 -8.49 -27.31 -2.93
N ILE A 148 -9.07 -28.47 -3.21
CA ILE A 148 -8.34 -29.74 -3.18
C ILE A 148 -7.48 -29.80 -4.44
N ILE A 149 -6.17 -29.91 -4.26
CA ILE A 149 -5.18 -30.03 -5.35
C ILE A 149 -5.09 -31.49 -5.78
N ASP A 150 -5.00 -32.40 -4.81
CA ASP A 150 -4.80 -33.83 -5.02
C ASP A 150 -5.16 -34.60 -3.74
N TYR A 151 -5.30 -35.91 -3.84
CA TYR A 151 -5.38 -36.80 -2.69
C TYR A 151 -4.54 -38.06 -2.92
N TYR A 152 -4.14 -38.69 -1.83
CA TYR A 152 -3.47 -39.98 -1.85
C TYR A 152 -3.88 -40.83 -0.65
N LEU A 153 -3.80 -42.16 -0.79
CA LEU A 153 -4.12 -43.09 0.27
C LEU A 153 -2.85 -43.55 0.96
N THR A 154 -2.93 -43.80 2.26
CA THR A 154 -1.86 -44.44 3.02
C THR A 154 -2.36 -45.61 3.83
N ASP A 155 -1.55 -46.66 3.95
CA ASP A 155 -1.78 -47.79 4.85
C ASP A 155 -1.33 -47.48 6.29
N LYS A 156 -1.41 -48.47 7.19
CA LYS A 156 -0.98 -48.35 8.60
C LYS A 156 0.52 -48.15 8.78
N HIS A 157 1.31 -48.39 7.74
CA HIS A 157 2.75 -48.22 7.69
C HIS A 157 3.15 -46.94 6.93
N GLN A 158 2.18 -46.09 6.57
CA GLN A 158 2.36 -44.85 5.81
C GLN A 158 2.83 -45.06 4.36
N ASN A 159 2.67 -46.26 3.79
CA ASN A 159 2.96 -46.48 2.38
C ASN A 159 1.89 -45.83 1.52
N ILE A 160 2.32 -45.02 0.54
CA ILE A 160 1.44 -44.27 -0.35
C ILE A 160 0.96 -45.17 -1.50
N PHE A 161 -0.35 -45.20 -1.73
CA PHE A 161 -0.94 -45.83 -2.90
C PHE A 161 -2.11 -45.00 -3.46
N LYS A 162 -2.38 -45.14 -4.76
CA LYS A 162 -3.56 -44.53 -5.42
C LYS A 162 -4.49 -45.60 -5.99
N ASP A 163 -3.93 -46.70 -6.47
CA ASP A 163 -4.65 -47.87 -6.98
C ASP A 163 -4.32 -49.11 -6.14
N ASN A 164 -5.08 -50.21 -6.33
CA ASN A 164 -4.99 -51.48 -5.55
C ASN A 164 -5.70 -51.51 -4.19
N LEU A 165 -6.90 -50.94 -4.10
CA LEU A 165 -7.78 -51.10 -2.92
C LEU A 165 -8.09 -52.58 -2.56
N LYS A 166 -8.07 -53.49 -3.56
CA LYS A 166 -8.35 -54.91 -3.35
C LYS A 166 -7.33 -55.62 -2.45
N SER A 167 -6.06 -55.20 -2.47
CA SER A 167 -5.02 -55.78 -1.60
C SER A 167 -5.09 -55.28 -0.15
N HIS A 168 -5.96 -54.31 0.14
CA HIS A 168 -6.10 -53.65 1.44
C HIS A 168 -7.50 -53.87 2.05
N ILE A 169 -8.27 -54.86 1.54
CA ILE A 169 -9.60 -55.20 2.08
C ILE A 169 -9.46 -55.68 3.53
N GLY A 170 -10.18 -55.04 4.44
CA GLY A 170 -10.14 -55.33 5.88
C GLY A 170 -9.10 -54.55 6.66
N GLU A 171 -8.29 -53.70 6.00
CA GLU A 171 -7.32 -52.82 6.67
C GLU A 171 -7.86 -51.40 6.87
N LYS A 172 -7.28 -50.66 7.83
CA LYS A 172 -7.51 -49.22 7.98
C LYS A 172 -6.64 -48.47 6.98
N ILE A 173 -7.28 -47.63 6.16
CA ILE A 173 -6.65 -46.76 5.18
C ILE A 173 -6.94 -45.30 5.55
N TRP A 174 -5.99 -44.40 5.31
CA TRP A 174 -6.16 -42.97 5.50
C TRP A 174 -6.20 -42.26 4.15
N ILE A 175 -7.10 -41.30 4.02
CA ILE A 175 -7.17 -40.40 2.87
C ILE A 175 -6.47 -39.10 3.27
N ASN A 176 -5.38 -38.77 2.57
CA ASN A 176 -4.64 -37.54 2.76
C ASN A 176 -5.01 -36.59 1.62
N ILE A 177 -5.42 -35.37 1.98
CA ILE A 177 -5.92 -34.36 1.04
C ILE A 177 -4.92 -33.22 1.00
N ASN A 178 -4.34 -32.97 -0.17
CA ASN A 178 -3.54 -31.78 -0.41
C ASN A 178 -4.47 -30.65 -0.86
N SER A 179 -4.36 -29.50 -0.22
CA SER A 179 -5.25 -28.37 -0.51
C SER A 179 -4.52 -27.04 -0.50
N GLU A 180 -5.01 -26.10 -1.30
CA GLU A 180 -4.66 -24.69 -1.22
C GLU A 180 -5.68 -23.98 -0.34
N ASN A 181 -5.21 -22.99 0.42
CA ASN A 181 -6.06 -22.11 1.22
C ASN A 181 -6.93 -22.83 2.27
N LEU A 182 -6.59 -24.08 2.62
CA LEU A 182 -7.17 -24.77 3.78
C LEU A 182 -6.37 -24.36 5.02
N ILE A 183 -6.94 -23.47 5.82
CA ILE A 183 -6.41 -23.12 7.15
C ILE A 183 -7.05 -24.11 8.13
N GLY A 184 -6.26 -24.99 8.72
CA GLY A 184 -6.65 -25.97 9.72
C GLY A 184 -5.68 -25.99 10.88
#